data_AF-A0A382VZJ9-F1
#
_entry.id   AF-A0A382VZJ9-F1
#
_cell.length_a   1.000
_cell.length_b   1.000
_cell.length_c   1.000
_cell.angle_alpha   90.00
_cell.angle_beta   90.00
_cell.angle_gamma   90.00
#
_symmetry.space_group_name_H-M   'P 1'
#
loop_
_entity.id
_entity.type
_entity.pdbx_description
1 polymer ?
#
loop_
_entity_poly.entity_id
_entity_poly.type
_entity_poly.pdbx_seq_one_letter_code
_entity_poly.pdbx_strand_id
1 'polypeptide(L)'
;MPSTMIRFLFCSLILIVGVSSSLVAEELRVWHDQNGQEIRAILRKVEGDNVLMLKDGKEFLFHMSILSDEDQAYVREWVARGARTARGLLALYDFGLASGSTVKDVSGVEPPLDLQIDNPKAVKRTKGSLQIHGVTMIRSIKVPTKITKTVKGTGQLTVEAWVRPANLKQNGPA
;
A
#
# COMPACT_ATOMS: atom_id res chain seq x y z
N MET A 1 47.46 24.35 -33.63
CA MET A 1 46.49 23.29 -33.26
C MET A 1 46.76 22.84 -31.83
N PRO A 2 45.71 22.54 -31.05
CA PRO A 2 45.63 22.56 -29.57
C PRO A 2 46.24 21.26 -28.98
N SER A 3 46.44 21.03 -27.68
CA SER A 3 45.56 21.16 -26.51
C SER A 3 46.36 20.81 -25.23
N THR A 4 46.33 21.64 -24.18
CA THR A 4 45.61 21.43 -22.90
C THR A 4 45.67 20.01 -22.32
N MET A 5 46.24 19.84 -21.12
CA MET A 5 45.69 18.93 -20.10
C MET A 5 46.13 19.37 -18.69
N ILE A 6 45.13 19.69 -17.90
CA ILE A 6 45.12 20.12 -16.50
C ILE A 6 45.30 18.89 -15.60
N ARG A 7 46.21 18.94 -14.63
CA ARG A 7 46.25 18.01 -13.49
C ARG A 7 45.50 18.64 -12.32
N PHE A 8 44.28 18.16 -12.05
CA PHE A 8 43.54 18.47 -10.84
C PHE A 8 44.09 17.65 -9.66
N LEU A 9 44.47 18.35 -8.60
CA LEU A 9 44.68 17.78 -7.28
C LEU A 9 43.84 18.63 -6.33
N PHE A 10 42.65 18.14 -5.96
CA PHE A 10 41.95 18.65 -4.79
C PHE A 10 41.25 17.51 -4.06
N CYS A 11 41.83 17.21 -2.91
CA CYS A 11 41.21 16.53 -1.80
C CYS A 11 40.07 17.44 -1.27
N SER A 12 38.84 16.95 -1.23
CA SER A 12 37.84 17.50 -0.32
C SER A 12 36.87 16.40 0.09
N LEU A 13 37.08 15.97 1.33
CA LEU A 13 36.16 15.20 2.15
C LEU A 13 34.89 16.04 2.35
N ILE A 14 33.82 15.76 1.60
CA ILE A 14 32.49 16.29 1.92
C ILE A 14 31.70 15.17 2.61
N LEU A 15 31.65 15.33 3.93
CA LEU A 15 30.70 14.70 4.84
C LEU A 15 29.29 15.20 4.49
N ILE A 16 28.63 14.58 3.51
CA ILE A 16 27.18 14.76 3.37
C ILE A 16 26.53 13.81 4.37
N VAL A 17 26.21 14.33 5.56
CA VAL A 17 25.14 13.78 6.38
C VAL A 17 23.84 14.10 5.65
N GLY A 18 23.65 13.39 4.55
CA GLY A 18 22.39 13.41 3.82
C GLY A 18 21.46 12.60 4.67
N VAL A 19 20.56 13.29 5.37
CA VAL A 19 19.29 12.70 5.77
C VAL A 19 18.76 12.08 4.49
N SER A 20 18.91 10.77 4.36
CA SER A 20 18.34 10.01 3.26
C SER A 20 16.85 10.04 3.51
N SER A 21 16.21 11.13 3.08
CA SER A 21 14.77 11.21 2.89
C SER A 21 14.44 10.36 1.67
N SER A 22 14.75 9.06 1.73
CA SER A 22 13.99 8.06 0.98
C SER A 22 12.70 7.81 1.75
N LEU A 23 11.88 8.86 1.86
CA LEU A 23 10.51 8.75 2.35
C LEU A 23 9.71 8.05 1.26
N VAL A 24 9.74 6.73 1.32
CA VAL A 24 8.77 5.77 0.79
C VAL A 24 8.42 6.02 -0.68
N ALA A 25 9.19 5.41 -1.60
CA ALA A 25 8.62 5.06 -2.89
C ALA A 25 7.43 4.14 -2.60
N GLU A 26 6.20 4.61 -2.87
CA GLU A 26 5.03 3.72 -2.92
C GLU A 26 5.39 2.56 -3.85
N GLU A 27 5.55 1.34 -3.30
CA GLU A 27 5.77 0.16 -4.12
C GLU A 27 4.42 -0.17 -4.78
N LEU A 28 4.21 0.38 -5.97
CA LEU A 28 3.03 0.20 -6.78
C LEU A 28 3.00 -1.24 -7.30
N ARG A 29 1.80 -1.82 -7.44
CA ARG A 29 1.65 -3.07 -8.20
C ARG A 29 2.08 -2.79 -9.63
N VAL A 30 2.85 -3.72 -10.20
CA VAL A 30 3.15 -3.74 -11.64
C VAL A 30 2.00 -4.44 -12.33
N TRP A 31 1.26 -3.67 -13.11
CA TRP A 31 0.24 -4.13 -14.02
C TRP A 31 0.85 -4.30 -15.41
N HIS A 32 0.20 -5.07 -16.26
CA HIS A 32 0.57 -5.28 -17.65
C HIS A 32 -0.62 -4.93 -18.53
N ASP A 33 -0.36 -4.25 -19.64
CA ASP A 33 -1.35 -4.08 -20.70
C ASP A 33 -1.45 -5.35 -21.57
N GLN A 34 -2.34 -5.31 -22.58
CA GLN A 34 -2.52 -6.39 -23.56
C GLN A 34 -1.26 -6.69 -24.40
N ASN A 35 -0.30 -5.77 -24.47
CA ASN A 35 0.98 -5.92 -25.18
C ASN A 35 2.12 -6.34 -24.24
N GLY A 36 1.84 -6.52 -22.94
CA GLY A 36 2.85 -6.79 -21.92
C GLY A 36 3.61 -5.56 -21.42
N GLN A 37 3.19 -4.34 -21.79
CA GLN A 37 3.78 -3.11 -21.26
C GLN A 37 3.44 -2.95 -19.78
N GLU A 38 4.45 -2.64 -18.96
CA GLU A 38 4.28 -2.38 -17.54
C GLU A 38 3.52 -1.06 -17.28
N ILE A 39 2.49 -1.12 -16.42
CA ILE A 39 1.81 0.01 -15.82
C ILE A 39 2.00 -0.08 -14.31
N ARG A 40 2.73 0.87 -13.73
CA ARG A 40 2.95 0.90 -12.26
C ARG A 40 1.90 1.80 -11.64
N ALA A 41 0.96 1.22 -10.88
CA ALA A 41 -0.14 1.95 -10.28
C ALA A 41 -0.76 1.23 -9.08
N ILE A 42 -1.54 1.96 -8.29
CA ILE A 42 -2.44 1.40 -7.26
C ILE A 42 -3.86 1.39 -7.81
N LEU A 43 -4.52 0.23 -7.79
CA LEU A 43 -5.97 0.17 -8.02
C LEU A 43 -6.69 0.85 -6.84
N ARG A 44 -7.40 1.93 -7.14
CA ARG A 44 -8.18 2.72 -6.17
C ARG A 44 -9.63 2.29 -6.15
N LYS A 45 -10.23 2.11 -7.33
CA LYS A 45 -11.65 1.85 -7.48
C LYS A 45 -11.92 1.08 -8.76
N VAL A 46 -13.01 0.34 -8.77
CA VAL A 46 -13.58 -0.27 -9.97
C VAL A 46 -15.02 0.20 -10.09
N GLU A 47 -15.38 0.76 -11.24
CA GLU A 47 -16.71 1.23 -11.58
C GLU A 47 -17.15 0.65 -12.92
N GLY A 48 -18.01 -0.37 -12.89
CA GLY A 48 -18.34 -1.13 -14.09
C GLY A 48 -17.08 -1.74 -14.69
N ASP A 49 -16.81 -1.42 -15.96
CA ASP A 49 -15.60 -1.87 -16.66
C ASP A 49 -14.42 -0.92 -16.52
N ASN A 50 -14.52 0.14 -15.71
CA ASN A 50 -13.42 1.09 -15.52
C ASN A 50 -12.67 0.83 -14.22
N VAL A 51 -11.34 0.94 -14.29
CA VAL A 51 -10.43 0.90 -13.16
C VAL A 51 -9.82 2.27 -12.93
N LEU A 52 -10.01 2.81 -11.72
CA LEU A 52 -9.35 4.03 -11.28
C LEU A 52 -8.00 3.63 -10.68
N MET A 53 -6.93 4.11 -11.28
CA MET A 53 -5.55 3.80 -10.95
C MET A 53 -4.82 5.06 -10.48
N LEU A 54 -4.20 5.01 -9.30
CA LEU A 54 -3.29 6.06 -8.86
C LEU A 54 -1.87 5.75 -9.37
N LYS A 55 -1.37 6.60 -10.26
CA LYS A 55 -0.02 6.53 -10.84
C LYS A 55 0.67 7.88 -10.63
N ASP A 56 1.89 7.86 -10.07
CA ASP A 56 2.68 9.07 -9.79
C ASP A 56 1.91 10.14 -9.00
N GLY A 57 1.08 9.71 -8.05
CA GLY A 57 0.22 10.59 -7.24
C GLY A 57 -0.98 11.19 -7.97
N LYS A 58 -1.22 10.81 -9.23
CA LYS A 58 -2.37 11.25 -10.02
C LYS A 58 -3.29 10.09 -10.37
N GLU A 59 -4.59 10.34 -10.33
CA GLU A 59 -5.59 9.34 -10.71
C GLU A 59 -5.77 9.30 -12.24
N PHE A 60 -5.81 8.08 -12.76
CA PHE A 60 -6.08 7.76 -14.16
C PHE A 60 -7.20 6.75 -14.22
N LEU A 61 -8.20 7.03 -15.05
CA LEU A 61 -9.28 6.10 -15.32
C LEU A 61 -8.93 5.32 -16.58
N PHE A 62 -8.90 4.00 -16.48
CA PHE A 62 -8.67 3.11 -17.60
C PHE A 62 -9.84 2.17 -17.78
N HIS A 63 -10.14 1.81 -19.02
CA HIS A 63 -11.03 0.70 -19.28
C HIS A 63 -10.31 -0.61 -18.96
N MET A 64 -10.95 -1.55 -18.25
CA MET A 64 -10.34 -2.79 -17.76
C MET A 64 -9.76 -3.65 -18.90
N SER A 65 -10.32 -3.53 -20.11
CA SER A 65 -9.80 -4.24 -21.30
C SER A 65 -8.39 -3.84 -21.71
N ILE A 66 -7.86 -2.72 -21.23
CA ILE A 66 -6.46 -2.37 -21.51
C ILE A 66 -5.49 -3.29 -20.77
N LEU A 67 -5.91 -3.85 -19.63
CA LEU A 67 -5.09 -4.70 -18.78
C LEU A 67 -5.03 -6.11 -19.34
N SER A 68 -3.92 -6.81 -19.12
CA SER A 68 -3.76 -8.24 -19.44
C SER A 68 -4.83 -9.09 -18.77
N ASP A 69 -5.09 -10.28 -19.30
CA ASP A 69 -6.13 -11.18 -18.74
C ASP A 69 -5.88 -11.55 -17.27
N GLU A 70 -4.61 -11.73 -16.90
CA GLU A 70 -4.18 -11.97 -15.52
C GLU A 70 -4.56 -10.78 -14.61
N ASP A 71 -4.31 -9.57 -15.08
CA ASP A 71 -4.61 -8.36 -14.33
C ASP A 71 -6.10 -8.08 -14.24
N GLN A 72 -6.86 -8.36 -15.30
CA GLN A 72 -8.31 -8.30 -15.24
C GLN A 72 -8.87 -9.32 -14.24
N ALA A 73 -8.29 -10.53 -14.16
CA ALA A 73 -8.67 -11.52 -13.15
C ALA A 73 -8.39 -11.00 -11.74
N TYR A 74 -7.26 -10.33 -11.52
CA TYR A 74 -6.96 -9.67 -10.25
C TYR A 74 -7.98 -8.59 -9.90
N VAL A 75 -8.38 -7.73 -10.85
CA VAL A 75 -9.44 -6.72 -10.65
C VAL A 75 -10.76 -7.38 -10.25
N ARG A 76 -11.15 -8.46 -10.95
CA ARG A 76 -12.38 -9.21 -10.65
C ARG A 76 -12.36 -9.81 -9.25
N GLU A 77 -11.25 -10.43 -8.85
CA GLU A 77 -11.06 -10.95 -7.49
C GLU A 77 -11.10 -9.82 -6.44
N TRP A 78 -10.50 -8.67 -6.75
CA TRP A 78 -10.55 -7.49 -5.88
C TRP A 78 -11.99 -7.01 -5.65
N VAL A 79 -12.79 -6.90 -6.71
CA VAL A 79 -14.22 -6.53 -6.62
C VAL A 79 -15.01 -7.56 -5.81
N ALA A 80 -14.84 -8.86 -6.08
CA ALA A 80 -15.55 -9.92 -5.37
C ALA A 80 -15.28 -9.88 -3.85
N ARG A 81 -14.04 -9.58 -3.45
CA ARG A 81 -13.65 -9.44 -2.05
C ARG A 81 -14.29 -8.20 -1.40
N GLY A 82 -14.38 -7.08 -2.11
CA GLY A 82 -15.06 -5.87 -1.64
C GLY A 82 -16.59 -6.03 -1.53
N ALA A 83 -17.21 -6.71 -2.50
CA ALA A 83 -18.66 -6.92 -2.55
C ALA A 83 -19.20 -7.72 -1.35
N ARG A 84 -18.42 -8.69 -0.84
CA ARG A 84 -18.79 -9.47 0.35
C ARG A 84 -19.05 -8.59 1.59
N THR A 85 -18.43 -7.42 1.66
CA THR A 85 -18.37 -6.60 2.88
C THR A 85 -18.91 -5.17 2.68
N ALA A 86 -19.60 -4.87 1.57
CA ALA A 86 -19.74 -3.48 1.11
C ALA A 86 -20.57 -2.52 2.02
N ARG A 87 -21.58 -2.99 2.75
CA ARG A 87 -22.46 -2.08 3.52
C ARG A 87 -21.82 -1.70 4.86
N GLY A 88 -21.43 -0.42 4.99
CA GLY A 88 -20.86 0.12 6.23
C GLY A 88 -19.37 -0.16 6.42
N LEU A 89 -18.69 -0.75 5.43
CA LEU A 89 -17.24 -0.91 5.43
C LEU A 89 -16.58 0.46 5.40
N LEU A 90 -15.63 0.69 6.30
CA LEU A 90 -14.87 1.94 6.35
C LEU A 90 -13.41 1.77 5.97
N ALA A 91 -12.81 0.60 6.21
CA ALA A 91 -11.42 0.30 5.87
C ALA A 91 -11.26 -1.20 5.65
N LEU A 92 -10.42 -1.59 4.70
CA LEU A 92 -10.12 -2.99 4.41
C LEU A 92 -8.64 -3.15 4.09
N TYR A 93 -7.98 -4.07 4.79
CA TYR A 93 -6.57 -4.40 4.61
C TYR A 93 -6.47 -5.89 4.29
N ASP A 94 -6.33 -6.21 3.00
CA ASP A 94 -6.29 -7.58 2.48
C ASP A 94 -4.87 -8.16 2.36
N PHE A 95 -3.85 -7.33 2.60
CA PHE A 95 -2.44 -7.64 2.38
C PHE A 95 -2.13 -8.15 0.95
N GLY A 96 -2.91 -7.72 -0.05
CA GLY A 96 -2.73 -8.14 -1.45
C GLY A 96 -1.41 -7.68 -2.06
N LEU A 97 -0.87 -6.55 -1.59
CA LEU A 97 0.48 -6.07 -1.93
C LEU A 97 1.50 -6.74 -0.99
N ALA A 98 2.43 -7.52 -1.56
CA ALA A 98 3.31 -8.41 -0.81
C ALA A 98 4.63 -7.77 -0.34
N SER A 99 4.84 -6.47 -0.54
CA SER A 99 6.09 -5.78 -0.23
C SER A 99 5.85 -4.33 0.24
N GLY A 100 6.93 -3.59 0.48
CA GLY A 100 6.88 -2.20 0.91
C GLY A 100 6.54 -1.97 2.39
N SER A 101 6.68 -0.71 2.81
CA SER A 101 6.41 -0.26 4.18
C SER A 101 4.98 0.22 4.41
N THR A 102 4.13 0.16 3.38
CA THR A 102 2.73 0.64 3.45
C THR A 102 1.75 -0.51 3.22
N VAL A 103 0.76 -0.66 4.10
CA VAL A 103 -0.43 -1.50 3.85
C VAL A 103 -1.50 -0.59 3.27
N LYS A 104 -1.96 -0.88 2.05
CA LYS A 104 -2.99 -0.06 1.40
C LYS A 104 -4.38 -0.40 1.91
N ASP A 105 -5.18 0.64 2.11
CA ASP A 105 -6.61 0.51 2.32
C ASP A 105 -7.32 0.29 0.99
N VAL A 106 -7.89 -0.90 0.82
CA VAL A 106 -8.57 -1.33 -0.41
C VAL A 106 -10.09 -1.28 -0.28
N SER A 107 -10.62 -0.56 0.72
CA SER A 107 -12.08 -0.44 0.91
C SER A 107 -12.79 0.35 -0.20
N GLY A 108 -12.06 1.15 -0.99
CA GLY A 108 -12.65 2.09 -1.95
C GLY A 108 -13.37 3.27 -1.29
N VAL A 109 -13.24 3.45 0.03
CA VAL A 109 -13.87 4.54 0.79
C VAL A 109 -12.86 5.67 0.99
N GLU A 110 -13.21 6.85 0.48
CA GLU A 110 -12.38 8.04 0.56
C GLU A 110 -12.52 8.81 1.89
N PRO A 111 -11.45 9.44 2.42
CA PRO A 111 -10.07 9.26 1.98
C PRO A 111 -9.51 7.87 2.38
N PRO A 112 -8.56 7.29 1.62
CA PRO A 112 -7.96 6.01 1.96
C PRO A 112 -7.22 6.11 3.30
N LEU A 113 -7.34 5.06 4.11
CA LEU A 113 -6.69 4.95 5.40
C LEU A 113 -5.48 4.03 5.34
N ASP A 114 -4.52 4.33 4.46
CA ASP A 114 -3.28 3.55 4.34
C ASP A 114 -2.53 3.48 5.69
N LEU A 115 -1.96 2.32 5.99
CA LEU A 115 -1.18 2.07 7.20
C LEU A 115 0.32 2.09 6.90
N GLN A 116 1.09 2.79 7.73
CA GLN A 116 2.55 2.78 7.73
C GLN A 116 3.07 1.71 8.68
N ILE A 117 4.04 0.93 8.21
CA ILE A 117 4.88 0.05 9.02
C ILE A 117 6.14 0.83 9.38
N ASP A 118 6.34 1.09 10.67
CA ASP A 118 7.46 1.90 11.17
C ASP A 118 8.81 1.17 10.99
N ASN A 119 8.83 -0.16 11.12
CA ASN A 119 10.02 -1.00 10.93
C ASN A 119 9.73 -2.18 9.98
N PRO A 120 9.92 -2.01 8.66
CA PRO A 120 9.65 -3.07 7.68
C PRO A 120 10.47 -4.34 7.88
N LYS A 121 11.67 -4.25 8.48
CA LYS A 121 12.52 -5.42 8.76
C LYS A 121 11.93 -6.35 9.83
N ALA A 122 11.01 -5.84 10.65
CA ALA A 122 10.29 -6.61 11.67
C ALA A 122 9.00 -7.27 11.13
N VAL A 123 8.74 -7.15 9.84
CA VAL A 123 7.54 -7.68 9.17
C VAL A 123 7.93 -8.53 7.98
N LYS A 124 7.29 -9.68 7.82
CA LYS A 124 7.31 -10.47 6.58
C LYS A 124 5.96 -10.33 5.91
N ARG A 125 5.96 -9.85 4.67
CA ARG A 125 4.75 -9.72 3.85
C ARG A 125 4.74 -10.81 2.77
N THR A 126 3.57 -11.35 2.52
CA THR A 126 3.27 -12.25 1.40
C THR A 126 1.89 -11.91 0.87
N LYS A 127 1.56 -12.30 -0.36
CA LYS A 127 0.23 -12.04 -0.93
C LYS A 127 -0.85 -12.63 -0.01
N GLY A 128 -1.67 -11.77 0.60
CA GLY A 128 -2.75 -12.15 1.50
C GLY A 128 -2.38 -12.25 2.98
N SER A 129 -1.14 -11.98 3.40
CA SER A 129 -0.80 -11.97 4.83
C SER A 129 0.35 -11.05 5.23
N LEU A 130 0.29 -10.56 6.46
CA LEU A 130 1.35 -9.80 7.11
C LEU A 130 1.73 -10.49 8.42
N GLN A 131 2.98 -10.95 8.52
CA GLN A 131 3.53 -11.56 9.72
C GLN A 131 4.43 -10.56 10.44
N ILE A 132 4.24 -10.37 11.73
CA ILE A 132 5.10 -9.54 12.58
C ILE A 132 6.05 -10.47 13.35
N HIS A 133 7.35 -10.29 13.18
CA HIS A 133 8.40 -11.11 13.81
C HIS A 133 9.43 -10.29 14.60
N GLY A 134 9.18 -9.00 14.79
CA GLY A 134 9.98 -8.12 15.64
C GLY A 134 9.16 -6.92 16.12
N VAL A 135 9.79 -6.04 16.91
CA VAL A 135 9.12 -4.84 17.44
C VAL A 135 8.90 -3.83 16.31
N THR A 136 7.63 -3.46 16.11
CA THR A 136 7.20 -2.43 15.16
C THR A 136 5.82 -1.90 15.52
N MET A 137 5.46 -0.74 14.99
CA MET A 137 4.08 -0.27 14.99
C MET A 137 3.56 -0.22 13.56
N ILE A 138 2.28 -0.52 13.41
CA ILE A 138 1.54 -0.37 12.17
C ILE A 138 0.37 0.56 12.45
N ARG A 139 0.33 1.74 11.82
CA ARG A 139 -0.64 2.81 12.13
C ARG A 139 -1.11 3.56 10.90
N SER A 140 -2.29 4.19 10.95
CA SER A 140 -2.75 5.06 9.88
C SER A 140 -1.81 6.25 9.66
N ILE A 141 -1.47 6.54 8.40
CA ILE A 141 -0.59 7.67 8.04
C ILE A 141 -1.26 9.02 8.36
N LYS A 142 -2.57 9.10 8.14
CA LYS A 142 -3.40 10.29 8.38
C LYS A 142 -4.38 10.03 9.50
N VAL A 143 -4.95 11.10 10.05
CA VAL A 143 -6.05 11.01 11.02
C VAL A 143 -7.20 10.19 10.40
N PRO A 144 -7.72 9.14 11.08
CA PRO A 144 -8.78 8.28 10.57
C PRO A 144 -10.14 8.97 10.63
N THR A 145 -10.30 10.05 9.85
CA THR A 145 -11.48 10.91 9.90
C THR A 145 -12.77 10.19 9.51
N LYS A 146 -12.74 9.30 8.51
CA LYS A 146 -13.92 8.50 8.12
C LYS A 146 -14.40 7.57 9.25
N ILE A 147 -13.48 6.97 10.01
CA ILE A 147 -13.83 6.13 11.16
C ILE A 147 -14.37 7.01 12.29
N THR A 148 -13.62 8.04 12.69
CA THR A 148 -14.01 8.88 13.83
C THR A 148 -15.33 9.62 13.60
N LYS A 149 -15.60 10.12 12.38
CA LYS A 149 -16.89 10.74 12.04
C LYS A 149 -18.03 9.73 12.09
N THR A 150 -17.84 8.54 11.52
CA THR A 150 -18.88 7.51 11.50
C THR A 150 -19.24 7.05 12.92
N VAL A 151 -18.24 6.72 13.73
CA VAL A 151 -18.47 6.29 15.12
C VAL A 151 -19.13 7.39 15.95
N LYS A 152 -18.73 8.66 15.79
CA LYS A 152 -19.40 9.78 16.47
C LYS A 152 -20.85 9.97 16.03
N GLY A 153 -21.16 9.70 14.76
CA GLY A 153 -22.51 9.87 14.21
C GLY A 153 -23.46 8.71 14.53
N THR A 154 -22.96 7.48 14.56
CA THR A 154 -23.78 6.26 14.73
C THR A 154 -23.70 5.66 16.12
N GLY A 155 -22.64 5.93 16.88
CA GLY A 155 -22.31 5.22 18.12
C GLY A 155 -21.90 3.75 17.91
N GLN A 156 -21.69 3.32 16.66
CA GLN A 156 -21.47 1.91 16.31
C GLN A 156 -20.09 1.69 15.66
N LEU A 157 -19.46 0.58 16.01
CA LEU A 157 -18.21 0.11 15.40
C LEU A 157 -18.21 -1.43 15.39
N THR A 158 -17.76 -2.02 14.30
CA THR A 158 -17.46 -3.45 14.20
C THR A 158 -16.07 -3.60 13.61
N VAL A 159 -15.28 -4.53 14.17
CA VAL A 159 -13.93 -4.85 13.70
C VAL A 159 -13.84 -6.36 13.52
N GLU A 160 -13.39 -6.79 12.34
CA GLU A 160 -13.10 -8.18 12.02
C GLU A 160 -11.61 -8.30 11.68
N ALA A 161 -10.94 -9.30 12.23
CA ALA A 161 -9.53 -9.58 11.96
C ALA A 161 -9.25 -11.08 12.00
N TRP A 162 -8.47 -11.56 11.03
CA TRP A 162 -7.94 -12.92 11.02
C TRP A 162 -6.53 -12.89 11.57
N VAL A 163 -6.35 -13.42 12.77
CA VAL A 163 -5.06 -13.40 13.49
C VAL A 163 -4.60 -14.82 13.75
N ARG A 164 -3.38 -15.14 13.31
CA ARG A 164 -2.67 -16.36 13.73
C ARG A 164 -1.65 -15.99 14.81
N PRO A 165 -1.91 -16.28 16.10
CA PRO A 165 -0.95 -15.97 17.14
C PRO A 165 0.32 -16.84 17.01
N ALA A 166 1.47 -16.26 17.33
CA ALA A 166 2.75 -16.99 17.38
C ALA A 166 2.87 -17.88 18.62
N ASN A 167 2.16 -17.52 19.70
CA ASN A 167 2.09 -18.27 20.95
C ASN A 167 0.63 -18.35 21.42
N LEU A 168 0.18 -19.55 21.78
CA LEU A 168 -1.17 -19.82 22.27
C LEU A 168 -1.26 -19.76 23.81
N LYS A 169 -0.12 -19.66 24.51
CA LYS A 169 -0.08 -19.55 25.97
C LYS A 169 -0.28 -18.10 26.38
N GLN A 170 -1.42 -17.81 26.99
CA GLN A 170 -1.69 -16.54 27.67
C GLN A 170 -1.33 -16.69 29.15
N ASN A 171 -0.39 -15.87 29.63
CA ASN A 171 -0.07 -15.77 31.05
C ASN A 171 -0.68 -14.47 31.59
N GLY A 172 -1.79 -14.55 32.33
CA GLY A 172 -2.40 -13.42 33.03
C GLY A 172 -3.82 -13.74 33.55
N PRO A 173 -4.29 -13.07 34.63
CA PRO A 173 -5.69 -13.16 35.04
C PRO A 173 -6.54 -12.35 34.06
N ALA A 174 -7.64 -12.94 33.58
CA ALA A 174 -8.64 -12.24 32.78
C ALA A 174 -9.43 -11.25 33.64
#